data_AF-A0A946B4W0-F1
#
_entry.id   AF-A0A946B4W0-F1
#
_cell.length_a   1.000
_cell.length_b   1.000
_cell.length_c   1.000
_cell.angle_alpha   90.00
_cell.angle_beta   90.00
_cell.angle_gamma   90.00
#
_symmetry.space_group_name_H-M   'P 1'
#
loop_
_entity.id
_entity.type
_entity.pdbx_description
1 polymer ?
#
loop_
_entity_poly.entity_id
_entity_poly.type
_entity_poly.pdbx_seq_one_letter_code
_entity_poly.pdbx_strand_id
1 'polypeptide(L)' 'IAIGMLQDRVHVAAITYRESKVRIISLRKANRREQRRFENAQSYSGH' A
#
# COMPACT_ATOMS: atom_id res chain seq x y z
N ILE A 1 7.69 -1.60 -2.48
CA ILE A 1 6.61 -1.62 -1.47
C ILE A 1 5.29 -1.26 -2.14
N ALA A 2 4.18 -1.81 -1.67
CA ALA A 2 2.83 -1.44 -2.09
C ALA A 2 2.12 -0.69 -0.96
N ILE A 3 1.26 0.28 -1.29
CA ILE A 3 0.45 1.03 -0.33
C ILE A 3 -1.00 0.90 -0.80
N GLY A 4 -1.91 0.55 0.10
CA GLY A 4 -3.30 0.33 -0.26
C GLY A 4 -4.23 0.33 0.94
N MET A 5 -5.53 0.48 0.65
CA MET A 5 -6.58 0.24 1.62
C MET A 5 -6.72 -1.26 1.87
N LEU A 6 -6.77 -1.63 3.13
CA LEU A 6 -7.14 -2.96 3.57
C LEU A 6 -8.20 -2.77 4.67
N GLN A 7 -9.43 -3.18 4.36
CA GLN A 7 -10.62 -2.79 5.12
C GLN A 7 -10.67 -1.25 5.24
N ASP A 8 -10.80 -0.70 6.44
CA ASP A 8 -10.99 0.73 6.68
C ASP A 8 -9.67 1.48 6.95
N ARG A 9 -8.51 0.87 6.65
CA ARG A 9 -7.20 1.45 6.98
C ARG A 9 -6.16 1.29 5.87
N VAL A 10 -5.35 2.33 5.69
CA VAL A 10 -4.20 2.31 4.77
C VAL A 10 -3.07 1.48 5.39
N HIS A 11 -2.52 0.55 4.60
CA HIS A 11 -1.40 -0.29 4.96
C HIS A 11 -0.27 -0.15 3.96
N VAL A 12 0.95 -0.46 4.41
CA VAL A 12 2.13 -0.59 3.57
C VAL A 12 2.64 -2.02 3.64
N ALA A 13 2.84 -2.62 2.48
CA ALA A 13 3.39 -3.96 2.31
C ALA A 13 4.75 -3.92 1.62
N ALA A 14 5.74 -4.60 2.18
CA ALA A 14 6.93 -4.99 1.43
C ALA A 14 6.64 -6.33 0.77
N ILE A 15 6.59 -6.34 -0.56
CA ILE A 15 6.30 -7.54 -1.35
C ILE A 15 7.50 -7.89 -2.23
N THR A 16 7.67 -9.18 -2.46
CA THR A 16 8.55 -9.73 -3.49
C THR A 16 7.77 -10.73 -4.33
N TYR A 17 8.08 -10.80 -5.62
CA TYR A 17 7.51 -11.79 -6.51
C TYR A 17 8.50 -12.96 -6.61
N ARG A 18 8.00 -14.18 -6.42
CA ARG A 18 8.76 -15.41 -6.65
C ARG A 18 7.98 -16.30 -7.58
N GLU A 19 8.53 -16.54 -8.76
CA GLU A 19 7.86 -17.29 -9.83
C GLU A 19 6.46 -16.72 -10.08
N SER A 20 5.42 -17.52 -9.85
CA SER A 20 4.01 -17.18 -10.00
C SER A 20 3.32 -16.72 -8.71
N LYS A 21 4.07 -16.53 -7.61
CA LYS A 21 3.51 -16.21 -6.29
C LYS A 21 3.99 -14.86 -5.76
N VAL A 22 3.09 -14.16 -5.10
CA VAL A 22 3.42 -12.94 -4.34
C VAL A 22 3.74 -13.35 -2.90
N ARG A 23 4.92 -12.95 -2.40
CA ARG A 23 5.31 -13.12 -1.00
C ARG A 23 5.34 -11.76 -0.30
N ILE A 24 4.55 -11.65 0.76
CA ILE A 24 4.60 -10.49 1.66
C ILE A 24 5.73 -10.72 2.65
N ILE A 25 6.72 -9.83 2.66
CA ILE A 25 7.85 -9.83 3.58
C ILE A 25 7.45 -9.11 4.87
N SER A 26 6.73 -7.99 4.76
CA SER A 26 6.16 -7.28 5.90
C SER A 26 4.86 -6.59 5.51
N LEU A 27 3.92 -6.53 6.45
CA LEU A 27 2.68 -5.76 6.34
C LEU A 27 2.51 -4.96 7.63
N ARG A 28 2.33 -3.66 7.50
CA ARG A 28 2.09 -2.78 8.64
C ARG A 28 1.09 -1.69 8.29
N LYS A 29 0.53 -1.07 9.32
CA LYS A 29 -0.24 0.16 9.17
C LYS A 29 0.64 1.24 8.55
N ALA A 30 0.07 2.00 7.64
CA ALA A 30 0.72 3.17 7.08
C ALA A 30 0.86 4.26 8.16
N ASN A 31 2.00 4.92 8.21
CA ASN A 31 2.18 6.11 9.04
C ASN A 31 1.52 7.34 8.39
N ARG A 32 1.46 8.47 9.10
CA ARG A 32 0.81 9.70 8.59
C ARG A 32 1.34 10.17 7.23
N ARG A 33 2.64 10.03 6.98
CA ARG A 33 3.26 10.44 5.70
C ARG A 33 2.80 9.54 4.56
N GLU A 34 2.73 8.24 4.80
CA GLU A 34 2.29 7.24 3.81
C GLU A 34 0.79 7.34 3.54
N GLN A 35 -0.03 7.63 4.56
CA GLN A 35 -1.45 7.92 4.41
C GLN A 35 -1.67 9.12 3.47
N ARG A 36 -1.00 10.25 3.73
CA ARG A 36 -1.07 11.44 2.83
C ARG A 36 -0.62 11.13 1.40
N ARG A 37 0.43 10.34 1.24
CA ARG A 37 0.89 9.92 -0.10
C ARG A 37 -0.19 9.10 -0.82
N PHE A 38 -0.86 8.21 -0.11
CA PHE A 38 -1.94 7.40 -0.65
C PHE A 38 -3.15 8.25 -1.03
N GLU A 39 -3.59 9.15 -0.15
CA GLU A 39 -4.66 10.12 -0.40
C GLU A 39 -4.37 10.96 -1.65
N ASN A 40 -3.18 11.56 -1.73
CA ASN A 40 -2.78 12.35 -2.89
C ASN A 40 -2.78 11.51 -4.18
N ALA A 41 -2.27 10.28 -4.13
CA ALA A 41 -2.26 9.40 -5.30
C ALA A 41 -3.67 9.01 -5.77
N GLN A 42 -4.61 8.79 -4.84
CA GLN A 42 -6.01 8.52 -5.15
C GLN A 42 -6.69 9.74 -5.79
N SER A 43 -6.36 10.96 -5.35
CA SER A 43 -6.92 12.20 -5.90
C SER A 43 -6.56 12.43 -7.38
N TYR A 44 -5.44 11.88 -7.86
CA TYR A 44 -5.04 12.00 -9.27
C TYR A 44 -5.66 10.94 -10.20
N SER A 45 -6.21 9.85 -9.65
CA SER A 45 -6.84 8.77 -10.42
C SER A 45 -8.35 8.97 -10.66
N GLY A 46 -8.89 10.12 -10.28
CA GLY A 46 -10.31 10.49 -10.42
C GLY A 46 -10.61 11.61 -11.44
N HIS A 47 -9.82 11.73 -12.51
CA HIS A 47 -10.12 12.57 -13.68
C HIS A 47 -10.15 11.74 -14.95
#